data_AF-A0A965ASY3-F1
#
_entry.id   AF-A0A965ASY3-F1
#
_cell.length_a   1.000
_cell.length_b   1.000
_cell.length_c   1.000
_cell.angle_alpha   90.00
_cell.angle_beta   90.00
_cell.angle_gamma   90.00
#
_symmetry.space_group_name_H-M   'P 1'
#
loop_
_entity.id
_entity.type
_entity.pdbx_description
1 polymer ?
#
loop_
_entity_poly.entity_id
_entity_poly.type
_entity_poly.pdbx_seq_one_letter_code
_entity_poly.pdbx_strand_id
1 'polypeptide(L)' 'MHYFSQRGRGLLASFVLCLVSGTLLAQQQPYDIFPEAKPPFYRIRYEASTKPGELIFPASYTLWIPPGVQRLRG' A
#
# COMPACT_ATOMS: atom_id res chain seq x y z
N MET A 1 -30.53 0.52 -43.64
CA MET A 1 -30.46 -0.63 -42.70
C MET A 1 -29.06 -0.71 -42.09
N HIS A 2 -28.81 -0.05 -40.94
CA HIS A 2 -27.58 -0.23 -40.16
C HIS A 2 -27.94 -0.12 -38.67
N TYR A 3 -28.57 -1.15 -38.12
CA TYR A 3 -28.91 -1.17 -36.70
C TYR A 3 -28.89 -2.59 -36.14
N PHE A 4 -27.76 -3.30 -36.26
CA PHE A 4 -27.58 -4.56 -35.53
C PHE A 4 -26.09 -4.96 -35.42
N SER A 5 -25.28 -4.19 -34.69
CA SER A 5 -23.95 -4.66 -34.24
C SER A 5 -23.39 -3.84 -33.08
N GLN A 6 -24.18 -3.64 -32.02
CA GLN A 6 -23.72 -2.95 -30.79
C GLN A 6 -23.88 -3.82 -29.53
N ARG A 7 -24.83 -4.77 -29.50
CA ARG A 7 -25.08 -5.64 -28.33
C ARG A 7 -23.90 -6.56 -27.99
N GLY A 8 -23.25 -7.16 -28.98
CA GLY A 8 -22.12 -8.08 -28.76
C GLY A 8 -20.80 -7.37 -28.40
N ARG A 9 -20.58 -6.16 -28.95
CA ARG A 9 -19.36 -5.36 -28.70
C ARG A 9 -19.26 -4.88 -27.25
N GLY A 10 -20.39 -4.49 -26.64
CA GLY A 10 -20.42 -4.09 -25.24
C GLY A 10 -20.07 -5.24 -24.29
N LEU A 11 -20.64 -6.42 -24.52
CA LEU A 11 -20.39 -7.61 -23.71
C LEU A 11 -18.94 -8.09 -23.80
N LEU A 12 -18.35 -8.08 -25.00
CA LEU A 12 -16.94 -8.39 -25.20
C LEU A 12 -16.02 -7.38 -24.51
N ALA A 13 -16.33 -6.08 -24.61
CA ALA A 13 -15.57 -5.03 -23.94
C ALA A 13 -15.64 -5.18 -22.40
N SER A 14 -16.82 -5.48 -21.85
CA SER A 14 -16.99 -5.74 -20.41
C SER A 14 -16.23 -6.98 -19.95
N PHE A 15 -16.26 -8.06 -20.73
CA PHE A 15 -15.53 -9.29 -20.42
C PHE A 15 -14.01 -9.06 -20.40
N VAL A 16 -13.48 -8.33 -21.40
CA VAL A 16 -12.05 -7.95 -21.47
C VAL A 16 -11.66 -7.05 -20.29
N LEU A 17 -12.51 -6.09 -19.90
CA LEU A 17 -12.24 -5.21 -18.77
C LEU A 17 -12.16 -5.98 -17.44
N CYS A 18 -13.06 -6.95 -17.22
CA CYS A 18 -13.04 -7.80 -16.03
C CYS A 18 -11.78 -8.67 -15.97
N LEU A 19 -11.32 -9.23 -17.11
CA LEU A 19 -10.10 -10.03 -17.16
C LEU A 19 -8.84 -9.21 -16.87
N VAL A 20 -8.76 -7.99 -17.38
CA VAL A 20 -7.59 -7.11 -17.17
C VAL A 20 -7.51 -6.60 -15.73
N SER A 21 -8.65 -6.41 -15.06
CA SER A 21 -8.70 -5.91 -13.68
C SER A 21 -7.97 -6.82 -12.67
N GLY A 22 -7.96 -8.14 -12.89
CA GLY A 22 -7.25 -9.10 -12.02
C GLY A 22 -5.72 -9.07 -12.16
N THR A 23 -5.18 -8.48 -13.23
CA THR A 23 -3.73 -8.33 -13.45
C THR A 23 -3.14 -7.04 -12.87
N LEU A 24 -3.99 -6.16 -12.32
CA LEU A 24 -3.55 -4.95 -11.63
C LEU A 24 -3.05 -5.31 -10.22
N LEU A 25 -1.85 -5.89 -10.15
CA LEU A 25 -1.11 -6.06 -8.90
C LEU A 25 -0.61 -4.68 -8.45
N ALA A 26 -1.49 -3.90 -7.82
CA ALA A 26 -1.16 -2.55 -7.34
C ALA A 26 -0.08 -2.55 -6.25
N GLN A 27 0.17 -3.70 -5.63
CA GLN A 27 1.23 -3.88 -4.66
C GLN A 27 2.01 -5.17 -4.93
N GLN A 28 3.11 -5.04 -5.69
CA GLN A 28 4.10 -6.11 -5.84
C GLN A 28 4.99 -6.16 -4.61
N GLN A 29 4.97 -7.27 -3.88
CA GLN A 29 5.94 -7.52 -2.82
C GLN A 29 7.38 -7.38 -3.37
N PRO A 30 8.34 -6.86 -2.58
CA PRO A 30 8.27 -6.68 -1.13
C PRO A 30 8.23 -5.20 -0.69
N TYR A 31 7.09 -4.75 -0.15
CA TYR A 31 7.02 -3.50 0.61
C TYR A 31 7.48 -3.65 2.06
N ASP A 32 7.63 -4.88 2.52
CA ASP A 32 8.04 -5.20 3.90
C ASP A 32 9.56 -5.14 4.10
N ILE A 33 10.34 -4.95 3.02
CA ILE A 33 11.79 -4.79 3.10
C ILE A 33 12.10 -3.30 3.16
N PHE A 34 12.48 -2.86 4.35
CA PHE A 34 12.88 -1.48 4.58
C PHE A 34 14.41 -1.38 4.70
N PRO A 35 15.03 -0.28 4.24
CA PRO A 35 16.44 -0.04 4.49
C PRO A 35 16.71 0.06 5.99
N GLU A 36 17.87 -0.41 6.45
CA GLU A 36 18.30 -0.34 7.84
C GLU A 36 18.30 1.14 8.31
N ALA A 37 17.65 1.42 9.44
CA ALA A 37 17.63 2.76 10.01
C ALA A 37 18.94 3.00 10.78
N LYS A 38 19.82 3.84 10.21
CA LYS A 38 21.05 4.29 10.86
C LYS A 38 20.92 5.77 11.22
N PRO A 39 21.58 6.25 12.29
CA PRO A 39 21.63 7.68 12.60
C PRO A 39 21.95 8.51 11.35
N PRO A 40 21.21 9.61 11.08
CA PRO A 40 20.27 10.30 11.97
C PRO A 40 18.81 9.79 11.94
N PHE A 41 18.54 8.67 11.27
CA PHE A 41 17.20 8.09 11.17
C PHE A 41 16.99 6.98 12.20
N TYR A 42 15.85 7.04 12.88
CA TYR A 42 15.45 6.09 13.91
C TYR A 42 14.10 5.52 13.50
N ARG A 43 13.96 4.19 13.50
CA ARG A 43 12.71 3.54 13.14
C ARG A 43 12.16 2.73 14.31
N ILE A 44 10.87 2.88 14.55
CA ILE A 44 10.09 2.05 15.45
C ILE A 44 8.99 1.38 14.63
N ARG A 45 8.76 0.09 14.86
CA ARG A 45 7.68 -0.68 14.25
C ARG A 45 6.77 -1.24 15.33
N TYR A 46 5.48 -1.00 15.15
CA TYR A 46 4.41 -1.60 15.94
C TYR A 46 3.76 -2.69 15.11
N GLU A 47 3.64 -3.89 15.68
CA GLU A 47 2.93 -4.98 15.03
C GLU A 47 1.41 -4.83 15.18
N ALA A 48 0.68 -5.53 14.32
CA ALA A 48 -0.76 -5.66 14.47
C ALA A 48 -1.12 -6.43 15.75
N SER A 49 -2.19 -5.99 16.39
CA SER A 49 -2.83 -6.63 17.52
C SER A 49 -4.17 -7.22 17.13
N THR A 50 -4.54 -8.30 17.80
CA THR A 50 -5.85 -8.95 17.70
C THR A 50 -6.81 -8.52 18.80
N LYS A 51 -6.37 -7.68 19.74
CA LYS A 51 -7.21 -7.23 20.86
C LYS A 51 -8.13 -6.08 20.44
N PRO A 52 -9.40 -6.07 20.89
CA PRO A 52 -10.31 -4.96 20.62
C PRO A 52 -9.76 -3.63 21.12
N GLY A 53 -9.78 -2.61 20.26
CA GLY A 53 -9.31 -1.25 20.58
C GLY A 53 -7.81 -1.02 20.41
N GLU A 54 -7.02 -2.04 20.07
CA GLU A 54 -5.61 -1.90 19.75
C GLU A 54 -5.36 -1.72 18.24
N LEU A 55 -4.09 -1.53 17.87
CA LEU A 55 -3.68 -1.28 16.48
C LEU A 55 -3.84 -2.56 15.63
N ILE A 56 -4.82 -2.59 14.73
CA ILE A 56 -5.11 -3.78 13.90
C ILE A 56 -4.22 -3.92 12.64
N PHE A 57 -3.49 -2.86 12.26
CA PHE A 57 -2.57 -2.87 11.12
C PHE A 57 -1.16 -2.52 11.59
N PRO A 58 -0.11 -3.26 11.18
CA PRO A 58 1.24 -2.92 11.60
C PRO A 58 1.63 -1.53 11.06
N ALA A 59 2.37 -0.76 11.85
CA ALA A 59 2.78 0.59 11.51
C ALA A 59 4.26 0.80 11.79
N SER A 60 4.97 1.44 10.86
CA SER A 60 6.38 1.81 11.03
C SER A 60 6.53 3.33 11.00
N TYR A 61 7.13 3.89 12.05
CA TYR A 61 7.44 5.31 12.15
C TYR A 61 8.95 5.51 11.99
N THR A 62 9.35 6.36 11.06
CA THR A 62 10.75 6.75 10.88
C THR A 62 10.89 8.22 11.25
N LEU A 63 11.71 8.49 12.26
CA LEU A 63 12.04 9.82 12.72
C LEU A 63 13.45 10.19 12.27
N TRP A 64 13.59 11.37 11.69
CA TRP A 64 14.88 12.00 11.48
C TRP A 64 15.18 12.93 12.66
N ILE A 65 16.35 12.80 13.27
CA ILE A 65 16.81 13.66 14.36
C ILE A 65 17.93 14.58 13.82
N PRO A 66 17.76 15.91 13.84
CA PRO A 66 18.80 16.84 13.43
C PRO A 66 20.09 16.67 14.26
N PRO A 67 21.28 16.82 13.65
CA PRO A 67 22.54 16.83 14.39
C PRO A 67 22.55 17.89 15.49
N GLY A 68 23.10 17.55 16.66
CA GLY A 68 23.23 18.48 17.79
C GLY A 68 21.99 18.61 18.68
N VAL A 69 20.89 17.92 18.38
CA VAL A 69 19.72 17.84 19.28
C VAL A 69 20.05 16.99 20.50
N GLN A 70 19.93 17.57 21.70
CA GLN A 70 20.22 16.89 22.96
C GLN A 70 18.99 16.28 23.62
N ARG A 71 17.80 16.85 23.37
CA ARG A 71 16.53 16.42 23.96
C ARG A 71 15.42 16.52 22.92
N LEU A 72 14.61 15.46 22.84
CA LEU A 72 13.38 15.41 22.06
C LEU A 72 12.19 15.23 23.00
N ARG A 73 11.04 15.78 22.63
CA ARG A 73 9.78 15.60 23.35
C ARG A 73 8.71 15.14 22.37
N GLY A 74 7.98 14.10 22.76
CA GLY A 74 6.76 13.62 22.10
C GLY A 74 5.52 13.98 22.89
#